data_AF-A0A5K3FWI5-F1
#
_entry.id   AF-A0A5K3FWI5-F1
#
_cell.length_a   1.000
_cell.length_b   1.000
_cell.length_c   1.000
_cell.angle_alpha   90.00
_cell.angle_beta   90.00
_cell.angle_gamma   90.00
#
_symmetry.space_group_name_H-M   'P 1'
#
loop_
_entity.id
_entity.type
_entity.pdbx_description
1 polymer ?
#
loop_
_entity_poly.entity_id
_entity_poly.type
_entity_poly.pdbx_seq_one_letter_code
_entity_poly.pdbx_strand_id
1 'polypeptide(L)'
;MTSGSSRLSPPFESVIKDPLLLSYFTRYLHDISSDCIFRFWLELSGCINRSTCDESYQFESKGGVLSGEELKNLRDKISQLPVNDVTTIYFRYISSEAKIPVELPMELLSESLLRILENPGNIFALAPCLQFAESKLRNNLFPDFLKSQAFTNFCAEIVMNDQLTLDDVLFDETLLVYFVEVRGRRMNFLSLASREITFL
;
A
#
# COMPACT_ATOMS: atom_id res chain seq x y z
N MET A 1 13.48 -13.20 -13.61
CA MET A 1 13.29 -14.27 -12.61
C MET A 1 12.05 -13.91 -11.84
N THR A 2 10.95 -14.62 -12.02
CA THR A 2 9.71 -14.37 -11.25
C THR A 2 9.97 -14.82 -9.82
N SER A 3 10.12 -13.87 -8.90
CA SER A 3 10.09 -14.18 -7.47
C SER A 3 8.68 -14.68 -7.18
N GLY A 4 8.49 -16.00 -7.09
CA GLY A 4 7.20 -16.58 -6.74
C GLY A 4 6.81 -16.17 -5.32
N SER A 5 5.56 -15.77 -5.13
CA SER A 5 4.99 -15.43 -3.82
C SER A 5 3.56 -15.92 -3.74
N SER A 6 3.16 -16.52 -2.62
CA SER A 6 1.77 -16.91 -2.37
C SER A 6 0.92 -15.67 -2.09
N ARG A 7 -0.32 -15.65 -2.61
CA ARG A 7 -1.31 -14.62 -2.24
C ARG A 7 -1.82 -14.79 -0.81
N LEU A 8 -1.52 -15.92 -0.17
CA LEU A 8 -1.84 -16.18 1.24
C LEU A 8 -0.80 -15.55 2.19
N SER A 9 0.36 -15.16 1.66
CA SER A 9 1.41 -14.42 2.35
C SER A 9 1.96 -13.27 1.49
N PRO A 10 1.10 -12.35 1.01
CA PRO A 10 1.49 -11.40 -0.02
C PRO A 10 2.39 -10.30 0.58
N PRO A 11 3.46 -9.89 -0.12
CA PRO A 11 4.12 -8.64 0.20
C PRO A 11 3.22 -7.45 -0.21
N PHE A 12 3.41 -6.28 0.42
CA PHE A 12 2.57 -5.09 0.22
C PHE A 12 2.41 -4.69 -1.25
N GLU A 13 3.48 -4.84 -2.04
CA GLU A 13 3.53 -4.50 -3.46
C GLU A 13 2.56 -5.36 -4.31
N SER A 14 2.11 -6.49 -3.78
CA SER A 14 1.12 -7.37 -4.42
C SER A 14 -0.29 -6.81 -4.31
N VAL A 15 -0.58 -6.03 -3.27
CA VAL A 15 -1.92 -5.46 -3.03
C VAL A 15 -2.38 -4.63 -4.21
N ILE A 16 -1.48 -3.89 -4.85
CA ILE A 16 -1.82 -3.00 -5.96
C ILE A 16 -1.89 -3.77 -7.29
N LYS A 17 -1.26 -4.95 -7.37
CA LYS A 17 -1.19 -5.78 -8.57
C LYS A 17 -2.35 -6.77 -8.69
N ASP A 18 -2.87 -7.24 -7.56
CA ASP A 18 -3.99 -8.18 -7.49
C ASP A 18 -5.30 -7.40 -7.25
N PRO A 19 -6.21 -7.30 -8.24
CA PRO A 19 -7.47 -6.57 -8.10
C PRO A 19 -8.37 -7.08 -6.99
N LEU A 20 -8.34 -8.39 -6.71
CA LEU A 20 -9.15 -8.99 -5.65
C LEU A 20 -8.59 -8.58 -4.29
N LEU A 21 -7.28 -8.76 -4.08
CA LEU A 21 -6.61 -8.35 -2.84
C LEU A 21 -6.77 -6.84 -2.59
N LEU A 22 -6.65 -6.03 -3.65
CA LEU A 22 -6.89 -4.58 -3.58
C LEU A 22 -8.30 -4.25 -3.08
N SER A 23 -9.32 -4.97 -3.59
CA SER A 23 -10.71 -4.72 -3.20
C SER A 23 -10.96 -5.01 -1.71
N TYR A 24 -10.34 -6.07 -1.18
CA TYR A 24 -10.40 -6.39 0.24
C TYR A 24 -9.63 -5.40 1.09
N PHE A 25 -8.44 -5.00 0.66
CA PHE A 25 -7.62 -4.03 1.38
C PHE A 25 -8.28 -2.64 1.42
N THR A 26 -8.79 -2.16 0.29
CA THR A 26 -9.49 -0.86 0.22
C THR A 26 -10.78 -0.84 1.05
N ARG A 27 -11.55 -1.94 1.06
CA ARG A 27 -12.71 -2.10 1.95
C ARG A 27 -12.29 -2.07 3.41
N TYR A 28 -11.26 -2.82 3.79
CA TYR A 28 -10.73 -2.80 5.15
C TYR A 28 -10.32 -1.38 5.58
N LEU A 29 -9.59 -0.65 4.74
CA LEU A 29 -9.19 0.72 5.03
C LEU A 29 -10.38 1.66 5.19
N HIS A 30 -11.43 1.50 4.40
CA HIS A 30 -12.68 2.25 4.55
C HIS A 30 -13.35 1.95 5.90
N ASP A 31 -13.40 0.68 6.30
CA ASP A 31 -14.04 0.26 7.56
C ASP A 31 -13.31 0.83 8.79
N ILE A 32 -11.98 1.00 8.72
CA ILE A 32 -11.18 1.66 9.78
C ILE A 32 -11.01 3.17 9.56
N SER A 33 -11.77 3.78 8.64
CA SER A 33 -11.70 5.22 8.30
C SER A 33 -10.29 5.73 7.96
N SER A 34 -9.46 4.87 7.36
CA SER A 34 -8.08 5.16 6.97
C SER A 34 -7.87 5.07 5.47
N ASP A 35 -8.93 5.16 4.64
CA ASP A 35 -8.79 5.13 3.19
C ASP A 35 -8.15 6.41 2.61
N CYS A 36 -8.17 7.51 3.36
CA CYS A 36 -7.57 8.78 2.97
C CYS A 36 -6.06 8.66 2.68
N ILE A 37 -5.30 7.93 3.51
CA ILE A 37 -3.85 7.77 3.35
C ILE A 37 -3.51 6.97 2.09
N PHE A 38 -4.33 5.96 1.76
CA PHE A 38 -4.13 5.15 0.56
C PHE A 38 -4.44 5.94 -0.72
N ARG A 39 -5.54 6.69 -0.73
CA ARG A 39 -5.88 7.60 -1.83
C ARG A 39 -4.80 8.65 -2.04
N PHE A 40 -4.32 9.25 -0.96
CA PHE A 40 -3.23 10.22 -0.98
C PHE A 40 -1.96 9.63 -1.58
N TRP A 41 -1.52 8.47 -1.09
CA TRP A 41 -0.35 7.77 -1.61
C TRP A 41 -0.49 7.44 -3.10
N LEU A 42 -1.66 6.94 -3.53
CA LEU A 42 -1.92 6.57 -4.93
C LEU A 42 -1.90 7.80 -5.86
N GLU A 43 -2.53 8.89 -5.46
CA GLU A 43 -2.59 10.11 -6.27
C GLU A 43 -1.20 10.78 -6.35
N LEU A 44 -0.51 10.90 -5.22
CA LEU A 44 0.81 11.52 -5.15
C LEU A 44 1.87 10.71 -5.91
N SER A 45 1.91 9.38 -5.73
CA SER A 45 2.80 8.52 -6.52
C SER A 45 2.50 8.61 -8.01
N GLY A 46 1.21 8.67 -8.39
CA GLY A 46 0.80 8.87 -9.77
C GLY A 46 1.22 10.21 -10.35
N CYS A 47 1.19 11.30 -9.57
CA CYS A 47 1.71 12.60 -9.99
C CYS A 47 3.24 12.59 -10.13
N ILE A 48 3.97 12.01 -9.18
CA ILE A 48 5.43 11.88 -9.25
C ILE A 48 5.86 11.06 -10.46
N ASN A 49 5.23 9.91 -10.71
CA ASN A 49 5.55 9.04 -11.85
C ASN A 49 5.27 9.69 -13.22
N ARG A 50 4.37 10.67 -13.28
CA ARG A 50 4.06 11.44 -14.52
C ARG A 50 4.90 12.70 -14.64
N SER A 51 5.58 13.10 -13.58
CA SER A 51 6.33 14.34 -13.51
C SER A 51 7.53 14.32 -14.44
N THR A 52 7.80 15.46 -15.05
CA THR A 52 9.06 15.72 -15.78
C THR A 52 10.01 16.60 -14.96
N CYS A 53 9.66 16.94 -13.72
CA CYS A 53 10.49 17.75 -12.84
C CYS A 53 11.76 16.97 -12.43
N ASP A 54 12.81 17.70 -12.08
CA ASP A 54 14.05 17.09 -11.60
C ASP A 54 13.90 16.62 -10.14
N GLU A 55 14.28 15.36 -9.89
CA GLU A 55 14.30 14.71 -8.58
C GLU A 55 15.51 15.17 -7.74
N SER A 56 16.49 15.86 -8.34
CA SER A 56 17.71 16.34 -7.68
C SER A 56 17.50 17.45 -6.63
N TYR A 57 16.25 17.84 -6.36
CA TYR A 57 15.90 18.92 -5.44
C TYR A 57 16.44 18.66 -4.02
N GLN A 58 17.41 19.47 -3.61
CA GLN A 58 17.93 19.49 -2.24
C GLN A 58 17.22 20.58 -1.45
N PHE A 59 16.50 20.18 -0.40
CA PHE A 59 15.85 21.11 0.50
C PHE A 59 16.90 21.76 1.42
N GLU A 60 17.08 23.08 1.30
CA GLU A 60 18.13 23.81 2.03
C GLU A 60 17.65 24.41 3.36
N SER A 61 16.35 24.39 3.65
CA SER A 61 15.80 25.05 4.84
C SER A 61 15.91 24.18 6.10
N LYS A 62 16.52 24.71 7.16
CA LYS A 62 16.60 24.04 8.46
C LYS A 62 15.23 24.00 9.12
N GLY A 63 14.61 22.81 9.14
CA GLY A 63 13.36 22.53 9.84
C GLY A 63 13.47 22.82 11.34
N GLY A 64 12.97 23.99 11.75
CA GLY A 64 12.62 24.29 13.13
C GLY A 64 11.14 24.05 13.37
N VAL A 65 10.74 23.79 14.62
CA VAL A 65 9.33 23.77 15.02
C VAL A 65 8.76 25.16 14.81
N LEU A 66 7.89 25.32 13.82
CA LEU A 66 7.24 26.58 13.49
C LEU A 66 6.05 26.85 14.42
N SER A 67 5.87 28.11 14.79
CA SER A 67 4.69 28.59 15.53
C SER A 67 3.41 28.48 14.67
N GLY A 68 2.25 28.42 15.33
CA GLY A 68 0.94 28.39 14.67
C GLY A 68 0.71 29.56 13.70
N GLU A 69 1.22 30.74 14.03
CA GLU A 69 1.12 31.93 13.16
C GLU A 69 1.98 31.83 11.90
N GLU A 70 3.19 31.28 12.02
CA GLU A 70 4.09 31.07 10.89
C GLU A 70 3.48 30.07 9.91
N LEU A 71 2.90 28.97 10.43
CA LEU A 71 2.21 27.98 9.62
C LEU A 71 1.03 28.59 8.87
N LYS A 72 0.22 29.44 9.52
CA LYS A 72 -0.89 30.13 8.87
C LYS A 72 -0.39 31.02 7.72
N ASN A 73 0.67 31.79 7.95
CA ASN A 73 1.30 32.62 6.93
C ASN A 73 1.82 31.80 5.73
N LEU A 74 2.38 30.61 5.96
CA LEU A 74 2.79 29.72 4.86
C LEU A 74 1.59 29.20 4.06
N ARG A 75 0.50 28.80 4.74
CA ARG A 75 -0.73 28.35 4.08
C ARG A 75 -1.37 29.45 3.23
N ASP A 76 -1.38 30.69 3.73
CA ASP A 76 -1.91 31.84 3.00
C ASP A 76 -1.09 32.11 1.72
N LYS A 77 0.24 31.99 1.78
CA LYS A 77 1.11 32.10 0.61
C LYS A 77 0.88 30.97 -0.39
N ILE A 78 0.75 29.72 0.08
CA ILE A 78 0.45 28.57 -0.79
C ILE A 78 -0.91 28.76 -1.48
N SER A 79 -1.85 29.39 -0.80
CA SER A 79 -3.18 29.65 -1.34
C SER A 79 -3.20 30.59 -2.55
N GLN A 80 -2.13 31.37 -2.75
CA GLN A 80 -1.97 32.28 -3.89
C GLN A 80 -1.19 31.65 -5.05
N LEU A 81 -0.69 30.42 -4.90
CA LEU A 81 0.09 29.75 -5.93
C LEU A 81 -0.79 29.27 -7.09
N PRO A 82 -0.24 29.19 -8.32
CA PRO A 82 -0.97 28.66 -9.46
C PRO A 82 -1.36 27.19 -9.26
N VAL A 83 -2.43 26.78 -9.95
CA VAL A 83 -2.88 25.38 -9.97
C VAL A 83 -1.85 24.52 -10.70
N ASN A 84 -1.34 23.51 -10.01
CA ASN A 84 -0.45 22.48 -10.52
C ASN A 84 -0.62 21.20 -9.69
N ASP A 85 0.17 20.16 -9.95
CA ASP A 85 0.07 18.91 -9.21
C ASP A 85 0.33 19.08 -7.69
N VAL A 86 1.30 19.93 -7.32
CA VAL A 86 1.64 20.21 -5.91
C VAL A 86 0.48 20.85 -5.17
N THR A 87 -0.07 21.94 -5.73
CA THR A 87 -1.17 22.68 -5.11
C THR A 87 -2.45 21.85 -5.13
N THR A 88 -2.69 21.04 -6.17
CA THR A 88 -3.83 20.11 -6.24
C THR A 88 -3.78 19.08 -5.10
N ILE A 89 -2.63 18.43 -4.89
CA ILE A 89 -2.45 17.48 -3.80
C ILE A 89 -2.59 18.19 -2.44
N TYR A 90 -1.97 19.36 -2.28
CA TYR A 90 -2.06 20.16 -1.06
C TYR A 90 -3.50 20.48 -0.68
N PHE A 91 -4.29 21.06 -1.58
CA PHE A 91 -5.67 21.45 -1.27
C PHE A 91 -6.60 20.25 -1.03
N ARG A 92 -6.30 19.11 -1.65
CA ARG A 92 -7.13 17.90 -1.52
C ARG A 92 -6.89 17.17 -0.20
N TYR A 93 -5.63 17.13 0.28
CA TYR A 93 -5.23 16.24 1.38
C TYR A 93 -4.55 16.92 2.58
N ILE A 94 -3.91 18.09 2.41
CA ILE A 94 -3.02 18.71 3.43
C ILE A 94 -3.56 20.05 3.95
N SER A 95 -4.34 20.76 3.15
CA SER A 95 -5.00 22.01 3.54
C SER A 95 -5.87 21.81 4.79
N SER A 96 -6.01 22.87 5.60
CA SER A 96 -6.95 22.86 6.73
C SER A 96 -8.40 22.67 6.27
N GLU A 97 -8.69 23.03 5.01
CA GLU A 97 -10.00 22.91 4.36
C GLU A 97 -10.09 21.66 3.46
N ALA A 98 -9.15 20.71 3.61
CA ALA A 98 -9.12 19.50 2.80
C ALA A 98 -10.38 18.66 3.05
N LYS A 99 -11.03 18.20 1.97
CA LYS A 99 -12.20 17.32 2.05
C LYS A 99 -11.84 15.90 2.49
N ILE A 100 -10.60 15.48 2.24
CA ILE A 100 -10.08 14.16 2.56
C ILE A 100 -8.75 14.37 3.30
N PRO A 101 -8.76 14.91 4.52
CA PRO A 101 -7.54 15.30 5.22
C PRO A 101 -6.72 14.06 5.58
N VAL A 102 -5.41 14.14 5.37
CA VAL A 102 -4.45 13.13 5.83
C VAL A 102 -3.79 13.61 7.11
N GLU A 103 -3.77 12.74 8.11
CA GLU A 103 -3.04 12.99 9.35
C GLU A 103 -1.53 12.89 9.13
N LEU A 104 -0.87 14.05 9.06
CA LEU A 104 0.58 14.17 8.97
C LEU A 104 1.16 14.64 10.32
N PRO A 105 2.33 14.12 10.73
CA PRO A 105 3.10 14.69 11.84
C PRO A 105 3.37 16.18 11.62
N MET A 106 3.37 16.95 12.71
CA MET A 106 3.51 18.41 12.65
C MET A 106 4.83 18.82 11.98
N GLU A 107 5.90 18.09 12.26
CA GLU A 107 7.23 18.32 11.70
C GLU A 107 7.24 18.11 10.18
N LEU A 108 6.59 17.03 9.73
CA LEU A 108 6.48 16.72 8.31
C LEU A 108 5.60 17.76 7.59
N LEU A 109 4.53 18.20 8.23
CA LEU A 109 3.64 19.23 7.70
C LEU A 109 4.40 20.55 7.51
N SER A 110 5.08 21.05 8.54
CA SER A 110 5.83 22.31 8.46
C SER A 110 6.91 22.27 7.38
N GLU A 111 7.66 21.18 7.31
CA GLU A 111 8.67 20.94 6.29
C GLU A 111 8.07 20.94 4.88
N SER A 112 6.94 20.27 4.70
CA SER A 112 6.26 20.18 3.40
C SER A 112 5.77 21.55 2.92
N LEU A 113 5.24 22.39 3.81
CA LEU A 113 4.82 23.76 3.44
C LEU A 113 6.01 24.61 2.96
N LEU A 114 7.16 24.48 3.63
CA LEU A 114 8.37 25.20 3.23
C LEU A 114 8.87 24.72 1.85
N ARG A 115 8.93 23.40 1.63
CA ARG A 115 9.32 22.80 0.34
C ARG A 115 8.42 23.26 -0.81
N ILE A 116 7.11 23.31 -0.59
CA ILE A 116 6.15 23.80 -1.60
C ILE A 116 6.44 25.26 -1.94
N LEU A 117 6.70 26.12 -0.96
CA LEU A 117 6.94 27.54 -1.22
C LEU A 117 8.27 27.82 -1.89
N GLU A 118 9.29 27.00 -1.62
CA GLU A 118 10.59 27.11 -2.26
C GLU A 118 10.51 26.72 -3.74
N ASN A 119 9.78 25.65 -4.07
CA ASN A 119 9.58 25.19 -5.45
C ASN A 119 8.14 24.75 -5.72
N PRO A 120 7.22 25.70 -5.97
CA PRO A 120 5.78 25.42 -6.03
C PRO A 120 5.33 24.58 -7.21
N GLY A 121 6.16 24.46 -8.25
CA GLY A 121 5.89 23.62 -9.42
C GLY A 121 6.49 22.21 -9.36
N ASN A 122 7.32 21.91 -8.35
CA ASN A 122 8.02 20.64 -8.28
C ASN A 122 7.30 19.66 -7.33
N ILE A 123 6.69 18.60 -7.88
CA ILE A 123 5.99 17.57 -7.10
C ILE A 123 6.90 16.81 -6.13
N PHE A 124 8.21 16.79 -6.36
CA PHE A 124 9.19 16.21 -5.43
C PHE A 124 9.29 16.99 -4.11
N ALA A 125 8.72 18.21 -4.02
CA ALA A 125 8.52 18.92 -2.76
C ALA A 125 7.70 18.09 -1.75
N LEU A 126 6.84 17.18 -2.23
CA LEU A 126 5.99 16.31 -1.41
C LEU A 126 6.55 14.88 -1.25
N ALA A 127 7.76 14.59 -1.74
CA ALA A 127 8.38 13.27 -1.62
C ALA A 127 8.44 12.74 -0.16
N PRO A 128 8.76 13.56 0.87
CA PRO A 128 8.69 13.12 2.26
C PRO A 128 7.29 12.65 2.69
N CYS A 129 6.23 13.31 2.20
CA CYS A 129 4.86 12.89 2.47
C CYS A 129 4.53 11.54 1.81
N LEU A 130 5.02 11.31 0.60
CA LEU A 130 4.85 10.02 -0.08
C LEU A 130 5.49 8.89 0.73
N GLN A 131 6.75 9.08 1.15
CA GLN A 131 7.49 8.11 1.95
C GLN A 131 6.79 7.81 3.29
N PHE A 132 6.27 8.86 3.95
CA PHE A 132 5.47 8.69 5.15
C PHE A 132 4.21 7.86 4.90
N ALA A 133 3.44 8.18 3.85
CA ALA A 133 2.22 7.47 3.53
C ALA A 133 2.49 6.00 3.18
N GLU A 134 3.54 5.73 2.39
CA GLU A 134 3.98 4.38 2.08
C GLU A 134 4.40 3.61 3.34
N SER A 135 5.17 4.25 4.22
CA SER A 135 5.59 3.64 5.49
C SER A 135 4.41 3.32 6.39
N LYS A 136 3.41 4.21 6.48
CA LYS A 136 2.19 4.01 7.27
C LYS A 136 1.34 2.87 6.70
N LEU A 137 1.22 2.79 5.38
CA LEU A 137 0.51 1.70 4.70
C LEU A 137 1.22 0.36 4.90
N ARG A 138 2.53 0.30 4.62
CA ARG A 138 3.31 -0.94 4.61
C ARG A 138 3.60 -1.49 5.99
N ASN A 139 3.92 -0.63 6.95
CA ASN A 139 4.43 -1.07 8.26
C ASN A 139 3.36 -1.08 9.35
N ASN A 140 2.24 -0.37 9.16
CA ASN A 140 1.18 -0.30 10.16
C ASN A 140 -0.12 -0.93 9.64
N LEU A 141 -0.69 -0.38 8.58
CA LEU A 141 -2.03 -0.76 8.12
C LEU A 141 -2.07 -2.13 7.43
N PHE A 142 -1.04 -2.48 6.66
CA PHE A 142 -0.97 -3.74 5.95
C PHE A 142 -0.79 -4.95 6.88
N PRO A 143 0.12 -4.94 7.88
CA PRO A 143 0.22 -6.02 8.85
C PRO A 143 -1.08 -6.22 9.66
N ASP A 144 -1.80 -5.13 9.96
CA ASP A 144 -3.08 -5.21 10.65
C ASP A 144 -4.18 -5.78 9.75
N PHE A 145 -4.17 -5.43 8.46
CA PHE A 145 -5.03 -6.06 7.46
C PHE A 145 -4.80 -7.58 7.38
N LEU A 146 -3.54 -8.04 7.35
CA LEU A 146 -3.23 -9.48 7.29
C LEU A 146 -3.76 -10.27 8.50
N LYS A 147 -3.97 -9.61 9.64
CA LYS A 147 -4.56 -10.21 10.85
C LYS A 147 -6.09 -10.04 10.91
N SER A 148 -6.67 -9.28 9.99
CA SER A 148 -8.09 -8.92 10.01
C SER A 148 -9.00 -10.01 9.44
N GLN A 149 -10.27 -9.96 9.82
CA GLN A 149 -11.31 -10.80 9.23
C GLN A 149 -11.44 -10.57 7.71
N ALA A 150 -11.15 -9.37 7.22
CA ALA A 150 -11.20 -9.07 5.79
C ALA A 150 -10.19 -9.94 5.02
N PHE A 151 -8.96 -10.08 5.53
CA PHE A 151 -7.96 -10.94 4.90
C PHE A 151 -8.30 -12.43 5.05
N THR A 152 -8.85 -12.84 6.20
CA THR A 152 -9.37 -14.22 6.37
C THR A 152 -10.45 -14.54 5.33
N ASN A 153 -11.36 -13.61 5.07
CA ASN A 153 -12.40 -13.79 4.06
C ASN A 153 -11.84 -13.84 2.64
N PHE A 154 -10.81 -13.04 2.34
CA PHE A 154 -10.08 -13.10 1.08
C PHE A 154 -9.43 -14.48 0.86
N CYS A 155 -8.73 -15.01 1.88
CA CYS A 155 -8.14 -16.36 1.80
C CYS A 155 -9.22 -17.43 1.59
N ALA A 156 -10.35 -17.33 2.30
CA ALA A 156 -11.47 -18.24 2.09
C ALA A 156 -12.03 -18.15 0.66
N GLU A 157 -12.14 -16.95 0.09
CA GLU A 157 -12.60 -16.78 -1.29
C GLU A 157 -11.66 -17.44 -2.30
N ILE A 158 -10.33 -17.29 -2.12
CA ILE A 158 -9.35 -17.97 -2.98
C ILE A 158 -9.51 -19.50 -2.92
N VAL A 159 -9.67 -20.04 -1.72
CA VAL A 159 -9.76 -21.49 -1.50
C VAL A 159 -11.08 -22.06 -2.01
N MET A 160 -12.20 -21.37 -1.77
CA MET A 160 -13.54 -21.89 -2.04
C MET A 160 -13.96 -21.73 -3.50
N ASN A 161 -13.46 -20.70 -4.21
CA ASN A 161 -13.81 -20.43 -5.60
C ASN A 161 -12.83 -21.04 -6.62
N ASP A 162 -12.08 -22.07 -6.21
CA ASP A 162 -11.07 -22.78 -7.03
C ASP A 162 -10.07 -21.83 -7.71
N GLN A 163 -9.77 -20.71 -7.05
CA GLN A 163 -8.81 -19.72 -7.55
C GLN A 163 -7.39 -20.04 -7.12
N LEU A 164 -7.15 -21.10 -6.33
CA LEU A 164 -5.83 -21.50 -5.86
C LEU A 164 -4.89 -21.77 -7.04
N THR A 165 -3.83 -20.99 -7.12
CA THR A 165 -2.76 -21.21 -8.09
C THR A 165 -1.69 -22.13 -7.51
N LEU A 166 -0.87 -22.69 -8.39
CA LEU A 166 0.27 -23.49 -7.97
C LEU A 166 1.23 -22.69 -7.07
N ASP A 167 1.41 -21.39 -7.33
CA ASP A 167 2.26 -20.53 -6.50
C ASP A 167 1.69 -20.37 -5.08
N ASP A 168 0.36 -20.32 -4.92
CA ASP A 168 -0.26 -20.23 -3.59
C ASP A 168 -0.01 -21.49 -2.75
N VAL A 169 0.07 -22.65 -3.39
CA VAL A 169 0.36 -23.94 -2.76
C VAL A 169 1.86 -24.11 -2.49
N LEU A 170 2.72 -23.71 -3.43
CA LEU A 170 4.17 -23.90 -3.33
C LEU A 170 4.82 -22.96 -2.31
N PHE A 171 4.26 -21.78 -2.09
CA PHE A 171 4.82 -20.76 -1.21
C PHE A 171 4.05 -20.56 0.10
N ASP A 172 3.09 -21.44 0.40
CA ASP A 172 2.46 -21.57 1.73
C ASP A 172 2.86 -22.92 2.35
N GLU A 173 3.60 -22.89 3.47
CA GLU A 173 4.14 -24.11 4.11
C GLU A 173 3.03 -25.09 4.51
N THR A 174 1.86 -24.59 4.91
CA THR A 174 0.74 -25.42 5.37
C THR A 174 0.08 -26.12 4.18
N LEU A 175 -0.19 -25.38 3.10
CA LEU A 175 -0.75 -25.94 1.88
C LEU A 175 0.23 -26.85 1.15
N LEU A 176 1.53 -26.54 1.18
CA LEU A 176 2.57 -27.38 0.60
C LEU A 176 2.64 -28.74 1.30
N VAL A 177 2.61 -28.74 2.64
CA VAL A 177 2.55 -29.98 3.44
C VAL A 177 1.30 -30.76 3.09
N TYR A 178 0.13 -30.12 3.05
CA TYR A 178 -1.12 -30.78 2.66
C TYR A 178 -1.05 -31.35 1.23
N PHE A 179 -0.51 -30.61 0.28
CA PHE A 179 -0.39 -31.04 -1.11
C PHE A 179 0.54 -32.24 -1.27
N VAL A 180 1.71 -32.20 -0.63
CA VAL A 180 2.68 -33.32 -0.61
C VAL A 180 2.08 -34.53 0.09
N GLU A 181 1.37 -34.32 1.20
CA GLU A 181 0.73 -35.40 1.95
C GLU A 181 -0.40 -36.07 1.14
N VAL A 182 -1.28 -35.30 0.49
CA VAL A 182 -2.35 -35.85 -0.36
C VAL A 182 -1.76 -36.60 -1.56
N ARG A 183 -0.69 -36.08 -2.19
CA ARG A 183 -0.02 -36.79 -3.29
C ARG A 183 0.73 -38.03 -2.81
N GLY A 184 1.38 -37.98 -1.66
CA GLY A 184 2.03 -39.13 -1.02
C GLY A 184 1.02 -40.21 -0.65
N ARG A 185 -0.12 -39.85 -0.08
CA ARG A 185 -1.23 -40.77 0.20
C ARG A 185 -1.85 -41.34 -1.07
N ARG A 186 -2.05 -40.55 -2.13
CA ARG A 186 -2.54 -41.05 -3.44
C ARG A 186 -1.55 -42.01 -4.11
N MET A 187 -0.24 -41.78 -4.01
CA MET A 187 0.77 -42.74 -4.45
C MET A 187 0.75 -44.02 -3.64
N ASN A 188 0.55 -43.95 -2.32
CA ASN A 188 0.42 -45.12 -1.46
C ASN A 188 -0.86 -45.91 -1.72
N PHE A 189 -1.98 -45.23 -2.01
CA PHE A 189 -3.24 -45.88 -2.40
C PHE A 189 -3.17 -46.55 -3.77
N LEU A 190 -2.51 -45.93 -4.77
CA LEU A 190 -2.28 -46.57 -6.06
C LEU A 190 -1.28 -47.73 -5.98
N SER A 191 -0.29 -47.67 -5.07
CA SER A 191 0.62 -48.79 -4.84
C SER A 191 -0.03 -49.94 -4.05
N LEU A 192 -0.94 -49.65 -3.11
CA LEU A 192 -1.77 -50.67 -2.45
C LEU A 192 -2.80 -51.27 -3.41
N ALA A 193 -3.51 -50.44 -4.18
CA ALA A 193 -4.49 -50.91 -5.17
C ALA A 193 -3.82 -51.75 -6.27
N SER A 194 -2.58 -51.42 -6.68
CA SER A 194 -1.82 -52.26 -7.62
C SER A 194 -1.34 -53.57 -6.98
N ARG A 195 -1.12 -53.61 -5.65
CA ARG A 195 -0.74 -54.84 -4.93
C ARG A 195 -1.92 -55.76 -4.64
N GLU A 196 -3.14 -55.24 -4.44
CA GLU A 196 -4.34 -56.06 -4.25
C GLU A 196 -4.92 -56.60 -5.57
N ILE A 197 -4.65 -55.96 -6.71
CA ILE A 197 -5.07 -56.48 -8.03
C ILE A 197 -4.14 -57.64 -8.53
N THR A 198 -3.06 -57.96 -7.82
CA THR A 198 -2.17 -59.08 -8.18
C THR A 198 -2.50 -60.39 -7.41
N PHE A 199 -3.59 -60.44 -6.64
CA PHE A 199 -4.02 -61.63 -5.87
C PHE A 199 -5.44 -62.14 -6.20
N LEU A 200 -5.95 -61.84 -7.39
CA LEU A 200 -7.11 -62.50 -8.01
C LEU A 200 -6.74 -62.97 -9.40
#